data_AF-A0AAV5JM25-F1
#
_entry.id   AF-A0AAV5JM25-F1
#
_cell.length_a   1.000
_cell.length_b   1.000
_cell.length_c   1.000
_cell.angle_alpha   90.00
_cell.angle_beta   90.00
_cell.angle_gamma   90.00
#
_symmetry.space_group_name_H-M   'P 1'
#
loop_
_entity.id
_entity.type
_entity.pdbx_description
1 polymer ?
#
loop_
_entity_poly.entity_id
_entity_poly.type
_entity_poly.pdbx_seq_one_letter_code
_entity_poly.pdbx_strand_id
1 'polypeptide(L)'
;MYRALSAHRLVYRARISRLVKSGLIDQATQVFDEMSQSDCRVFSLDYNRFIGVLVKHSRFDLAEQYYFQMLPQGFSLNSFTYSRFISGLCTIKNFTLIDILLRDMDMFNYVPDIWAFNIYLTVLCRDNMVDSLYDTLST
;
A
#
# COMPACT_ATOMS: atom_id res chain seq x y z
N MET A 1 -18.75 -3.51 -25.94
CA MET A 1 -18.50 -2.62 -24.78
C MET A 1 -17.32 -3.04 -23.91
N TYR A 2 -17.18 -4.31 -23.49
CA TYR A 2 -16.07 -4.74 -22.61
C TYR A 2 -14.63 -4.50 -23.14
N ARG A 3 -14.41 -4.59 -24.46
CA ARG A 3 -13.07 -4.35 -25.07
C ARG A 3 -12.63 -2.87 -25.06
N ALA A 4 -13.56 -1.92 -25.04
CA ALA A 4 -13.23 -0.49 -25.05
C ALA A 4 -12.83 -0.01 -23.65
N LEU A 5 -13.56 -0.45 -22.62
CA LEU A 5 -13.24 -0.19 -21.21
C LEU A 5 -11.89 -0.83 -20.80
N SER A 6 -11.61 -2.04 -21.28
CA SER A 6 -10.30 -2.67 -21.01
C SER A 6 -9.15 -1.95 -21.68
N ALA A 7 -9.33 -1.48 -22.92
CA ALA A 7 -8.32 -0.68 -23.63
C ALA A 7 -8.04 0.65 -22.90
N HIS A 8 -9.08 1.33 -22.41
CA HIS A 8 -8.94 2.60 -21.69
C HIS A 8 -8.10 2.46 -20.41
N ARG A 9 -8.29 1.37 -19.65
CA ARG A 9 -7.45 1.09 -18.47
C ARG A 9 -5.99 0.83 -18.85
N LEU A 10 -5.74 0.06 -19.91
CA LEU A 10 -4.38 -0.23 -20.34
C LEU A 10 -3.60 1.04 -20.71
N VAL A 11 -4.27 2.01 -21.33
CA VAL A 11 -3.69 3.32 -21.64
C VAL A 11 -3.29 4.07 -20.37
N TYR A 12 -4.18 4.17 -19.37
CA TYR A 12 -3.84 4.79 -18.08
C TYR A 12 -2.67 4.08 -17.40
N ARG A 13 -2.71 2.74 -17.33
CA ARG A 13 -1.63 1.95 -16.72
C ARG A 13 -0.29 2.13 -17.42
N ALA A 14 -0.29 2.23 -18.75
CA ALA A 14 0.91 2.51 -19.53
C ALA A 14 1.44 3.92 -19.24
N ARG A 15 0.56 4.93 -19.20
CA ARG A 15 0.92 6.32 -18.89
C ARG A 15 1.51 6.45 -17.48
N ILE A 16 0.83 5.89 -16.47
CA ILE A 16 1.33 5.83 -15.09
C ILE A 16 2.67 5.12 -15.05
N SER A 17 2.79 3.94 -15.69
CA SER A 17 4.04 3.19 -15.66
C SER A 17 5.21 3.94 -16.32
N ARG A 18 4.95 4.75 -17.36
CA ARG A 18 5.96 5.59 -18.01
C ARG A 18 6.40 6.74 -17.10
N LEU A 19 5.45 7.41 -16.46
CA LEU A 19 5.72 8.51 -15.53
C LEU A 19 6.53 8.04 -14.32
N VAL A 20 6.14 6.91 -13.73
CA VAL A 20 6.87 6.28 -12.61
C VAL A 20 8.30 5.92 -13.00
N LYS A 21 8.50 5.32 -14.19
CA LYS A 21 9.85 5.02 -14.70
C LYS A 21 10.70 6.27 -14.91
N SER A 22 10.07 7.42 -15.16
CA SER A 22 10.73 8.71 -15.34
C SER A 22 10.92 9.47 -14.02
N GLY A 23 10.53 8.90 -12.87
CA GLY A 23 10.60 9.54 -11.56
C GLY A 23 9.53 10.62 -11.32
N LEU A 24 8.60 10.83 -12.26
CA LEU A 24 7.57 11.86 -12.19
C LEU A 24 6.36 11.37 -11.37
N ILE A 25 6.57 11.16 -10.07
CA ILE A 25 5.58 10.54 -9.18
C ILE A 25 4.33 11.41 -9.03
N ASP A 26 4.47 12.73 -8.89
CA ASP A 26 3.30 13.62 -8.75
C ASP A 26 2.40 13.62 -9.99
N GLN A 27 2.99 13.57 -11.19
CA GLN A 27 2.23 13.42 -12.43
C GLN A 27 1.59 12.03 -12.51
N ALA A 28 2.26 10.98 -12.01
CA ALA A 28 1.69 9.65 -11.97
C ALA A 28 0.46 9.59 -11.04
N THR A 29 0.49 10.32 -9.92
CA THR A 29 -0.63 10.52 -8.98
C THR A 29 -1.81 11.20 -9.67
N GLN A 30 -1.57 12.33 -10.35
CA GLN A 30 -2.62 13.02 -11.11
C GLN A 30 -3.30 12.09 -12.14
N VAL A 31 -2.52 11.28 -12.86
CA VAL A 31 -3.07 10.34 -13.84
C VAL A 31 -3.83 9.18 -13.17
N PHE A 32 -3.43 8.75 -11.97
CA PHE A 32 -4.19 7.75 -11.20
C PHE A 32 -5.52 8.33 -10.69
N ASP A 33 -5.52 9.59 -10.24
CA ASP A 33 -6.74 10.29 -9.84
C ASP A 33 -7.70 10.47 -11.04
N GLU A 34 -7.18 10.90 -12.19
CA GLU A 34 -7.93 10.96 -13.46
C GLU A 34 -8.55 9.59 -13.80
N MET A 35 -7.79 8.50 -13.64
CA MET A 35 -8.30 7.15 -13.87
C MET A 35 -9.45 6.81 -12.91
N SER A 36 -9.34 7.18 -11.62
CA SER A 36 -10.34 6.91 -10.59
C SER A 36 -11.63 7.71 -10.73
N GLN A 37 -11.55 8.91 -11.33
CA GLN A 37 -12.68 9.80 -11.55
C GLN A 37 -13.37 9.57 -12.91
N SER A 38 -12.71 8.87 -13.83
CA SER A 38 -13.29 8.51 -15.12
C SER A 38 -14.25 7.32 -15.02
N ASP A 39 -15.00 7.03 -16.09
CA ASP A 39 -15.81 5.81 -16.22
C ASP A 39 -14.98 4.50 -16.21
N CYS A 40 -13.65 4.61 -16.11
CA CYS A 40 -12.77 3.47 -15.95
C CYS A 40 -12.88 2.91 -14.52
N ARG A 41 -13.47 1.72 -14.39
CA ARG A 41 -13.44 0.99 -13.12
C ARG A 41 -11.99 0.76 -12.65
N VAL A 42 -11.67 1.14 -11.42
CA VAL A 42 -10.39 0.81 -10.76
C VAL A 42 -10.58 -0.47 -9.95
N PHE A 43 -9.57 -1.34 -9.92
CA PHE A 43 -9.61 -2.57 -9.13
C PHE A 43 -8.52 -2.61 -8.06
N SER A 44 -8.66 -3.55 -7.11
CA SER A 44 -7.66 -3.82 -6.05
C SER A 44 -6.22 -3.93 -6.60
N LEU A 45 -6.01 -4.59 -7.75
CA LEU A 45 -4.68 -4.70 -8.37
C LEU A 45 -4.07 -3.33 -8.73
N ASP A 46 -4.88 -2.39 -9.18
CA ASP A 46 -4.42 -1.06 -9.58
C ASP A 46 -4.00 -0.25 -8.34
N TYR A 47 -4.80 -0.30 -7.25
CA TYR A 47 -4.43 0.28 -5.95
C TYR A 47 -3.15 -0.34 -5.39
N ASN A 48 -3.07 -1.67 -5.34
CA ASN A 48 -1.88 -2.38 -4.85
C ASN A 48 -0.60 -1.96 -5.60
N ARG A 49 -0.69 -1.88 -6.93
CA ARG A 49 0.44 -1.45 -7.75
C ARG A 49 0.82 0.00 -7.46
N PHE A 50 -0.16 0.89 -7.33
CA PHE A 50 0.10 2.31 -7.15
C PHE A 50 0.62 2.63 -5.75
N ILE A 51 0.01 2.06 -4.70
CA ILE A 51 0.49 2.13 -3.31
C ILE A 51 1.91 1.58 -3.21
N GLY A 52 2.20 0.44 -3.86
CA GLY A 52 3.56 -0.12 -3.90
C GLY A 52 4.59 0.81 -4.54
N VAL A 53 4.19 1.61 -5.54
CA VAL A 53 5.05 2.67 -6.11
C VAL A 53 5.27 3.79 -5.11
N LEU A 54 4.21 4.30 -4.48
CA LEU A 54 4.29 5.38 -3.51
C LEU A 54 5.19 5.03 -2.33
N VAL A 55 5.03 3.83 -1.76
CA VAL A 55 5.88 3.28 -0.69
C VAL A 55 7.33 3.21 -1.13
N LYS A 56 7.61 2.72 -2.35
CA LYS A 56 8.97 2.64 -2.89
C LYS A 56 9.64 4.02 -3.03
N HIS A 57 8.85 5.06 -3.27
CA HIS A 57 9.32 6.44 -3.40
C HIS A 57 9.13 7.26 -2.10
N SER A 58 8.93 6.58 -0.96
CA SER A 58 8.78 7.20 0.37
C SER A 58 7.64 8.22 0.46
N ARG A 59 6.61 8.10 -0.39
CA ARG A 59 5.39 8.93 -0.38
C ARG A 59 4.34 8.27 0.52
N PHE A 60 4.66 8.14 1.80
CA PHE A 60 3.85 7.39 2.76
C PHE A 60 2.48 8.02 3.01
N ASP A 61 2.40 9.35 3.08
CA ASP A 61 1.12 10.07 3.29
C ASP A 61 0.12 9.78 2.15
N LEU A 62 0.60 9.80 0.91
CA LEU A 62 -0.25 9.45 -0.25
C LEU A 62 -0.59 7.96 -0.25
N ALA A 63 0.36 7.10 0.10
CA ALA A 63 0.11 5.66 0.17
C ALA A 63 -1.00 5.35 1.20
N GLU A 64 -1.01 6.04 2.34
CA GLU A 64 -2.04 5.94 3.37
C GLU A 64 -3.40 6.43 2.86
N GLN A 65 -3.43 7.60 2.18
CA GLN A 65 -4.65 8.12 1.59
C GLN A 65 -5.30 7.13 0.61
N TYR A 66 -4.52 6.56 -0.32
CA TYR A 66 -5.05 5.58 -1.28
C TYR A 66 -5.43 4.25 -0.62
N TYR A 67 -4.73 3.86 0.46
CA TYR A 67 -5.11 2.70 1.26
C TYR A 67 -6.50 2.89 1.88
N PHE A 68 -6.76 4.02 2.54
CA PHE A 68 -8.10 4.28 3.10
C PHE A 68 -9.16 4.49 2.02
N GLN A 69 -8.81 4.99 0.83
CA GLN A 69 -9.75 5.10 -0.28
C GLN A 69 -10.19 3.74 -0.82
N MET A 70 -9.33 2.72 -0.79
CA MET A 70 -9.67 1.40 -1.34
C MET A 70 -10.52 0.54 -0.38
N LEU A 71 -10.47 0.78 0.94
CA LEU A 71 -11.20 -0.04 1.92
C LEU A 71 -12.72 -0.03 1.72
N PRO A 72 -13.40 1.13 1.56
CA PRO A 72 -14.85 1.15 1.31
C PRO A 72 -15.28 0.46 0.01
N GLN A 73 -14.35 0.24 -0.92
CA GLN A 73 -14.59 -0.47 -2.18
C GLN A 73 -14.48 -2.00 -2.01
N GLY A 74 -14.21 -2.49 -0.79
CA GLY A 74 -14.03 -3.91 -0.49
C GLY A 74 -12.72 -4.47 -1.02
N PHE A 75 -11.71 -3.62 -1.24
CA PHE A 75 -10.39 -4.04 -1.69
C PHE A 75 -9.43 -4.17 -0.51
N SER A 76 -8.53 -5.14 -0.60
CA SER A 76 -7.41 -5.33 0.33
C SER A 76 -6.07 -5.24 -0.39
N LEU A 77 -5.00 -5.02 0.38
CA LEU A 77 -3.65 -5.13 -0.15
C LEU A 77 -3.29 -6.62 -0.28
N ASN A 78 -2.31 -6.91 -1.11
CA ASN A 78 -1.66 -8.22 -1.10
C ASN A 78 -0.54 -8.24 -0.04
N SER A 79 -0.19 -9.45 0.42
CA SER A 79 0.84 -9.65 1.47
C SER A 79 2.15 -8.91 1.17
N PHE A 80 2.56 -8.88 -0.09
CA PHE A 80 3.78 -8.19 -0.50
C PHE A 80 3.72 -6.66 -0.36
N THR A 81 2.55 -6.07 -0.63
CA THR A 81 2.35 -4.62 -0.51
C THR A 81 2.23 -4.22 0.96
N TYR A 82 1.51 -5.00 1.79
CA TYR A 82 1.52 -4.81 3.25
C TYR A 82 2.94 -4.84 3.81
N SER A 83 3.70 -5.89 3.49
CA SER A 83 5.06 -6.11 4.01
C SER A 83 5.98 -4.92 3.69
N ARG A 84 5.95 -4.41 2.45
CA ARG A 84 6.72 -3.22 2.10
C ARG A 84 6.23 -1.97 2.78
N PHE A 85 4.91 -1.81 2.92
CA PHE A 85 4.35 -0.62 3.52
C PHE A 85 4.74 -0.54 4.99
N ILE A 86 4.56 -1.64 5.74
CA ILE A 86 5.01 -1.78 7.14
C ILE A 86 6.51 -1.50 7.27
N SER A 87 7.33 -2.14 6.42
CA SER A 87 8.79 -1.93 6.44
C SER A 87 9.17 -0.46 6.19
N GLY A 88 8.50 0.22 5.26
CA GLY A 88 8.71 1.64 5.01
C GLY A 88 8.28 2.51 6.19
N LEU A 89 7.12 2.23 6.78
CA LEU A 89 6.60 2.98 7.93
C LEU A 89 7.47 2.82 9.19
N CYS A 90 8.15 1.68 9.34
CA CYS A 90 9.12 1.46 10.41
C CYS A 90 10.26 2.49 10.36
N THR A 91 10.64 2.97 9.16
CA THR A 91 11.71 3.96 9.01
C THR A 91 11.31 5.36 9.48
N ILE A 92 10.01 5.68 9.41
CA ILE A 92 9.44 6.95 9.87
C ILE A 92 8.72 6.82 11.21
N LYS A 93 8.77 5.64 11.84
CA LYS A 93 8.17 5.32 13.14
C LYS A 93 6.67 5.63 13.23
N ASN A 94 5.93 5.45 12.12
CA ASN A 94 4.47 5.58 12.13
C ASN A 94 3.83 4.28 12.64
N PHE A 95 3.92 4.06 13.95
CA PHE A 95 3.41 2.85 14.60
C PHE A 95 1.89 2.72 14.49
N THR A 96 1.16 3.84 14.53
CA THR A 96 -0.30 3.85 14.41
C THR A 96 -0.77 3.23 13.10
N LEU A 97 -0.17 3.61 11.96
CA LEU A 97 -0.54 3.02 10.68
C LEU A 97 -0.03 1.57 10.56
N ILE A 98 1.12 1.23 11.15
CA ILE A 98 1.62 -0.15 11.17
C ILE A 98 0.63 -1.08 11.89
N ASP A 99 0.11 -0.68 13.05
CA ASP A 99 -0.86 -1.48 13.81
C ASP A 99 -2.16 -1.70 13.02
N ILE A 100 -2.62 -0.67 12.31
CA ILE A 100 -3.78 -0.77 11.42
C ILE A 100 -3.52 -1.78 10.30
N LEU A 101 -2.36 -1.69 9.64
CA LEU A 101 -2.00 -2.60 8.55
C LEU A 101 -1.82 -4.04 9.03
N LEU A 102 -1.25 -4.28 10.21
CA LEU A 102 -1.09 -5.62 10.79
C LEU A 102 -2.46 -6.25 11.10
N ARG A 103 -3.35 -5.51 11.76
CA ARG A 103 -4.71 -5.99 12.06
C ARG A 103 -5.51 -6.30 10.81
N ASP A 104 -5.40 -5.44 9.79
CA ASP A 104 -6.05 -5.66 8.50
C ASP A 104 -5.48 -6.92 7.80
N MET A 105 -4.17 -7.11 7.89
CA MET A 105 -3.49 -8.28 7.35
C MET A 105 -3.95 -9.59 7.99
N ASP A 106 -4.09 -9.60 9.33
CA ASP A 106 -4.62 -10.74 10.10
C ASP A 106 -6.09 -11.03 9.75
N MET A 107 -6.92 -9.98 9.59
CA MET A 107 -8.33 -10.13 9.19
C MET A 107 -8.46 -10.85 7.84
N PHE A 108 -7.56 -10.58 6.90
CA PHE A 108 -7.55 -11.22 5.59
C PHE A 108 -6.73 -12.54 5.54
N ASN A 109 -6.27 -13.06 6.69
CA ASN A 109 -5.40 -14.24 6.79
C ASN A 109 -4.13 -14.15 5.93
N TYR A 110 -3.58 -12.95 5.77
CA TYR A 110 -2.30 -12.76 5.13
C TYR A 110 -1.19 -12.80 6.18
N VAL A 111 -0.06 -13.46 5.87
CA VAL A 111 1.10 -13.51 6.77
C VAL A 111 2.15 -12.49 6.30
N PRO A 112 2.63 -11.58 7.18
CA PRO A 112 3.74 -10.69 6.86
C PRO A 112 4.96 -11.48 6.38
N ASP A 113 5.67 -10.97 5.38
CA ASP A 113 6.97 -11.55 5.02
C ASP A 113 7.89 -11.53 6.27
N ILE A 114 8.62 -12.61 6.50
CA ILE A 114 9.60 -12.77 7.60
C ILE A 114 10.50 -11.54 7.69
N TRP A 115 10.89 -10.98 6.53
CA TRP A 115 11.74 -9.81 6.48
C TRP A 115 11.05 -8.54 7.02
N ALA A 116 9.78 -8.32 6.67
CA ALA A 116 9.00 -7.19 7.19
C ALA A 116 8.74 -7.34 8.70
N PHE A 117 8.44 -8.56 9.15
CA PHE A 117 8.23 -8.84 10.58
C PHE A 117 9.51 -8.62 11.40
N ASN A 118 10.66 -9.12 10.92
CA ASN A 118 11.95 -8.89 11.59
C ASN A 118 12.32 -7.41 11.67
N ILE A 119 12.02 -6.62 10.62
CA ILE A 119 12.24 -5.16 10.65
C ILE A 119 11.34 -4.52 11.69
N TYR A 120 10.06 -4.88 11.73
CA TYR A 120 9.11 -4.36 12.70
C TYR A 120 9.56 -4.65 14.14
N LEU A 121 9.89 -5.91 14.45
CA LEU A 121 10.43 -6.32 15.75
C LEU A 121 11.70 -5.55 16.12
N THR A 122 12.62 -5.37 15.17
CA THR A 122 13.88 -4.66 15.43
C THR A 122 13.63 -3.19 15.77
N VAL A 123 12.67 -2.54 15.10
CA VAL A 123 12.33 -1.14 15.38
C VAL A 123 11.63 -1.00 16.73
N LEU A 124 10.68 -1.89 17.05
CA LEU A 124 10.02 -1.91 18.37
C LEU A 124 11.01 -2.12 19.52
N CYS A 125 11.93 -3.08 19.38
CA CYS A 125 12.95 -3.35 20.40
C CYS A 125 13.92 -2.17 20.60
N ARG A 126 14.16 -1.35 19.58
CA ARG A 126 15.03 -0.17 19.67
C ARG A 126 14.36 1.04 20.32
N ASP A 127 13.02 1.14 20.23
CA ASP A 127 12.25 2.24 20.82
C ASP A 127 11.74 1.94 22.25
N ASN A 128 12.19 0.85 22.88
CA ASN A 128 11.78 0.41 24.22
C ASN A 128 10.25 0.20 24.38
N MET A 129 9.52 0.01 23.29
CA MET A 129 8.08 -0.29 23.27
C MET A 129 7.86 -1.82 23.35
N VAL A 130 8.53 -2.49 24.29
CA VAL A 130 8.55 -3.97 24.39
C VAL A 130 7.21 -4.51 24.92
N ASP A 131 6.42 -3.69 25.62
CA ASP A 131 5.16 -4.14 26.24
C ASP A 131 4.06 -4.45 25.21
N SER A 132 4.00 -3.76 24.06
CA SER A 132 2.97 -4.00 23.04
C SER A 132 3.17 -5.30 22.26
N LEU A 133 4.38 -5.89 22.33
CA LEU A 133 4.78 -7.09 21.59
C LEU A 133 4.27 -8.38 22.23
N TYR A 134 4.15 -8.38 23.57
CA TYR A 134 3.64 -9.54 24.28
C TYR A 134 2.15 -9.76 24.04
N ASP A 135 1.36 -8.70 23.87
CA ASP A 135 -0.08 -8.82 23.58
C ASP A 135 -0.38 -9.33 22.15
N THR A 136 0.47 -9.01 21.17
CA THR A 136 0.25 -9.40 19.77
C THR A 136 0.75 -10.81 19.44
N LEU A 137 1.71 -11.36 20.19
CA LEU A 137 2.24 -12.71 19.98
C LEU A 137 1.57 -13.78 20.86
N SER A 138 0.67 -13.40 21.77
CA SER A 138 0.03 -14.32 22.73
C SER A 138 -1.46 -14.60 22.46
N THR A 139 -1.98 -14.25 21.27
CA THR A 139 -3.32 -14.67 20.80
C THR A 139 -3.19 -15.62 19.63
#